data_AF-A0A1G2DD08-F1
#
_entry.id   AF-A0A1G2DD08-F1
#
_cell.length_a   1.000
_cell.length_b   1.000
_cell.length_c   1.000
_cell.angle_alpha   90.00
_cell.angle_beta   90.00
_cell.angle_gamma   90.00
#
_symmetry.space_group_name_H-M   'P 1'
#
loop_
_entity.id
_entity.type
_entity.pdbx_description
1 polymer ?
#
loop_
_entity_poly.entity_id
_entity_poly.type
_entity_poly.pdbx_seq_one_letter_code
_entity_poly.pdbx_strand_id
1 'polypeptide(L)'
;MKEKRFYLIGTRTNDRTALPHELRHALYYLNAGYRREVNDVLRQFPAPSFKRRLQKMGYGENVIADEKQAYALTGWPSELSVTKKMATLKKALREVEERYLHLLPPQDPPL
;
A
#
# COMPACT_ATOMS: atom_id res chain seq x y z
N MET A 1 -9.80 -1.15 29.30
CA MET A 1 -9.77 -2.00 28.08
C MET A 1 -9.06 -1.21 26.98
N LYS A 2 -8.12 -1.80 26.23
CA LYS A 2 -7.63 -1.14 25.01
C LYS A 2 -8.70 -1.28 23.92
N GLU A 3 -9.07 -0.19 23.28
CA GLU A 3 -9.98 -0.21 22.13
C GLU A 3 -9.39 -1.08 21.02
N LYS A 4 -10.24 -1.94 20.44
CA LYS A 4 -9.85 -2.74 19.27
C LYS A 4 -9.94 -1.85 18.04
N ARG A 5 -8.80 -1.63 17.38
CA ARG A 5 -8.75 -0.94 16.09
C ARG A 5 -9.38 -1.82 15.01
N PHE A 6 -10.15 -1.22 14.12
CA PHE A 6 -10.74 -1.86 12.97
C PHE A 6 -10.54 -0.97 11.73
N TYR A 7 -10.75 -1.55 10.55
CA TYR A 7 -10.69 -0.84 9.27
C TYR A 7 -11.92 -1.24 8.44
N LEU A 8 -12.59 -0.27 7.83
CA LEU A 8 -13.77 -0.49 6.99
C LEU A 8 -13.35 -0.37 5.52
N ILE A 9 -13.61 -1.42 4.74
CA ILE A 9 -13.34 -1.43 3.30
C ILE A 9 -14.67 -1.31 2.56
N GLY A 10 -14.79 -0.29 1.72
CA GLY A 10 -15.86 -0.17 0.74
C GLY A 10 -15.29 -0.31 -0.67
N THR A 11 -15.84 -1.22 -1.47
CA THR A 11 -15.46 -1.40 -2.87
C THR A 11 -16.71 -1.49 -3.74
N ARG A 12 -16.55 -1.23 -5.04
CA ARG A 12 -17.62 -1.34 -6.03
C ARG A 12 -17.63 -2.76 -6.61
N THR A 13 -18.82 -3.25 -6.92
CA THR A 13 -18.98 -4.51 -7.65
C THR A 13 -18.15 -4.48 -8.93
N ASN A 14 -17.41 -5.56 -9.19
CA ASN A 14 -16.49 -5.76 -10.33
C ASN A 14 -15.18 -4.93 -10.33
N ASP A 15 -14.88 -4.14 -9.30
CA ASP A 15 -13.53 -3.55 -9.16
C ASP A 15 -12.57 -4.54 -8.49
N ARG A 16 -12.02 -5.43 -9.31
CA ARG A 16 -11.10 -6.48 -8.86
C ARG A 16 -9.75 -5.95 -8.35
N THR A 17 -9.41 -4.70 -8.66
CA THR A 17 -8.15 -4.07 -8.27
C THR A 17 -8.24 -3.32 -6.95
N ALA A 18 -9.44 -2.84 -6.59
CA ALA A 18 -9.66 -2.10 -5.36
C ALA A 18 -9.43 -2.96 -4.10
N LEU A 19 -10.02 -4.16 -4.01
CA LEU A 19 -9.93 -4.96 -2.78
C LEU A 19 -8.48 -5.28 -2.37
N PRO A 20 -7.59 -5.75 -3.26
CA PRO A 20 -6.19 -5.92 -2.91
C PRO A 20 -5.53 -4.62 -2.41
N HIS A 21 -5.85 -3.47 -2.99
CA HIS A 21 -5.29 -2.18 -2.61
C HIS A 21 -5.74 -1.77 -1.21
N GLU A 22 -7.04 -1.82 -0.96
CA GLU A 22 -7.65 -1.47 0.34
C GLU A 22 -7.17 -2.36 1.49
N LEU A 23 -6.89 -3.64 1.21
CA LEU A 23 -6.36 -4.55 2.24
C LEU A 23 -4.94 -4.18 2.70
N ARG A 24 -4.16 -3.53 1.85
CA ARG A 24 -2.83 -3.03 2.23
C ARG A 24 -2.94 -1.80 3.13
N HIS A 25 -3.91 -0.92 2.87
CA HIS A 25 -4.25 0.16 3.81
C HIS A 25 -4.69 -0.39 5.16
N ALA A 26 -5.58 -1.39 5.16
CA ALA A 26 -6.02 -2.05 6.39
C ALA A 26 -4.84 -2.65 7.17
N LEU A 27 -3.94 -3.37 6.49
CA LEU A 27 -2.75 -3.96 7.11
C LEU A 27 -1.80 -2.89 7.67
N TYR A 28 -1.57 -1.81 6.92
CA TYR A 28 -0.75 -0.67 7.34
C TYR A 28 -1.32 0.05 8.58
N TYR A 29 -2.64 0.21 8.64
CA TYR A 29 -3.29 0.82 9.79
C TYR A 29 -3.29 -0.09 11.02
N LEU A 30 -3.70 -1.35 10.85
CA LEU A 30 -3.96 -2.28 11.95
C LEU A 30 -2.68 -2.90 12.52
N ASN A 31 -1.68 -3.22 11.70
CA ASN A 31 -0.45 -3.87 12.14
C ASN A 31 0.71 -2.87 12.28
N ALA A 32 1.08 -2.57 13.54
CA ALA A 32 2.16 -1.61 13.83
C ALA A 32 3.55 -2.12 13.39
N GLY A 33 3.78 -3.44 13.40
CA GLY A 33 5.04 -4.06 12.95
C GLY A 33 5.23 -3.90 11.44
N TYR A 34 4.20 -4.26 10.67
CA TYR A 34 4.16 -4.05 9.23
C TYR A 34 4.35 -2.58 8.88
N ARG A 35 3.59 -1.68 9.52
CA ARG A 35 3.72 -0.23 9.31
C ARG A 35 5.15 0.28 9.53
N ARG A 36 5.79 -0.18 10.60
CA ARG A 36 7.17 0.20 10.92
C ARG A 36 8.12 -0.23 9.80
N GLU A 37 8.10 -1.51 9.42
CA GLU A 37 8.99 -2.03 8.37
C GLU A 37 8.75 -1.37 7.01
N VAL A 38 7.48 -1.14 6.63
CA VAL A 38 7.14 -0.37 5.44
C VAL A 38 7.74 1.03 5.50
N ASN A 39 7.58 1.75 6.62
CA ASN A 39 8.14 3.09 6.77
C ASN A 39 9.68 3.09 6.70
N ASP A 40 10.33 2.06 7.22
CA ASP A 40 11.78 1.89 7.15
C ASP A 40 12.25 1.72 5.70
N VAL A 41 11.51 0.95 4.88
CA VAL A 41 11.75 0.83 3.44
C VAL A 41 11.50 2.17 2.74
N LEU A 42 10.35 2.80 2.97
CA LEU A 42 9.99 4.07 2.31
C LEU A 42 10.99 5.20 2.57
N ARG A 43 11.62 5.24 3.75
CA ARG A 43 12.69 6.21 4.07
C ARG A 43 13.95 6.00 3.21
N GLN A 44 14.26 4.77 2.82
CA GLN A 44 15.41 4.45 1.97
C GLN A 44 15.14 4.73 0.48
N PHE A 45 13.87 4.81 0.08
CA PHE A 45 13.46 5.05 -1.31
C PHE A 45 12.63 6.33 -1.44
N PRO A 46 13.23 7.52 -1.26
CA PRO A 46 12.52 8.78 -1.46
C PRO A 46 12.07 8.90 -2.92
N ALA A 47 10.75 8.87 -3.13
CA ALA A 47 10.09 9.03 -4.42
C ALA A 47 9.34 10.38 -4.49
N PRO A 48 10.04 11.52 -4.66
CA PRO A 48 9.41 12.85 -4.63
C PRO A 48 8.48 13.10 -5.81
N SER A 49 8.77 12.56 -6.99
CA SER A 49 7.88 12.64 -8.16
C SER A 49 6.54 11.96 -7.89
N PHE A 50 6.59 10.77 -7.28
CA PHE A 50 5.38 10.01 -6.95
C PHE A 50 4.58 10.69 -5.84
N LYS A 51 5.24 11.20 -4.79
CA LYS A 51 4.59 12.04 -3.76
C LYS A 51 3.83 13.21 -4.40
N ARG A 52 4.47 13.97 -5.30
CA ARG A 52 3.82 15.09 -5.99
C ARG A 52 2.62 14.65 -6.83
N ARG A 53 2.67 13.46 -7.44
CA ARG A 53 1.52 12.91 -8.18
C ARG A 53 0.35 12.59 -7.26
N LEU A 54 0.60 11.93 -6.14
CA LEU A 54 -0.43 11.65 -5.13
C LEU A 54 -1.07 12.95 -4.61
N GLN A 55 -0.27 13.97 -4.32
CA GLN A 55 -0.79 15.28 -3.93
C GLN A 55 -1.67 15.92 -5.01
N LYS A 56 -1.30 15.80 -6.31
CA LYS A 56 -2.14 16.25 -7.42
C LYS A 56 -3.45 15.46 -7.57
N MET A 57 -3.50 14.22 -7.08
CA MET A 57 -4.73 13.42 -7.01
C MET A 57 -5.60 13.79 -5.81
N GLY A 58 -5.13 14.69 -4.93
CA GLY A 58 -5.87 15.16 -3.75
C GLY A 58 -5.48 14.49 -2.44
N TYR A 59 -4.49 13.58 -2.45
CA TYR A 59 -4.05 12.91 -1.22
C TYR A 59 -3.28 13.87 -0.30
N GLY A 60 -3.66 13.85 0.98
CA GLY A 60 -3.01 14.62 2.05
C GLY A 60 -1.63 14.07 2.43
N GLU A 61 -0.78 14.93 3.00
CA GLU A 61 0.59 14.57 3.41
C GLU A 61 0.64 13.39 4.38
N ASN A 62 -0.36 13.30 5.26
CA ASN A 62 -0.49 12.28 6.30
C ASN A 62 -0.76 10.87 5.76
N VAL A 63 -1.23 10.72 4.51
CA VAL A 63 -1.52 9.41 3.91
C VAL A 63 -0.51 9.00 2.84
N ILE A 64 0.45 9.86 2.48
CA ILE A 64 1.41 9.59 1.39
C ILE A 64 2.20 8.29 1.60
N ALA A 65 2.58 7.96 2.84
CA ALA A 65 3.30 6.72 3.11
C ALA A 65 2.41 5.49 2.86
N ASP A 66 1.14 5.57 3.24
CA ASP A 66 0.15 4.52 3.09
C ASP A 66 -0.22 4.30 1.61
N GLU A 67 -0.52 5.37 0.89
CA GLU A 67 -0.74 5.33 -0.56
C GLU A 67 0.45 4.75 -1.31
N LYS A 68 1.67 5.16 -0.91
CA LYS A 68 2.88 4.69 -1.58
C LYS A 68 3.05 3.18 -1.49
N GLN A 69 2.85 2.60 -0.30
CA GLN A 69 3.00 1.16 -0.13
C GLN A 69 1.91 0.40 -0.87
N ALA A 70 0.66 0.89 -0.83
CA ALA A 70 -0.48 0.25 -1.48
C ALA A 70 -0.28 0.19 -3.00
N TYR A 71 0.01 1.33 -3.65
CA TYR A 71 0.28 1.37 -5.09
C TYR A 71 1.54 0.60 -5.50
N ALA A 72 2.60 0.62 -4.68
CA ALA A 72 3.81 -0.15 -5.01
C ALA A 72 3.53 -1.65 -5.09
N LEU A 73 2.63 -2.14 -4.24
CA LEU A 73 2.29 -3.54 -4.14
C LEU A 73 1.18 -3.94 -5.13
N THR A 74 0.18 -3.10 -5.40
CA THR A 74 -0.97 -3.48 -6.25
C THR A 74 -0.89 -2.99 -7.69
N GLY A 75 0.05 -2.09 -8.00
CA GLY A 75 0.20 -1.51 -9.34
C GLY A 75 0.16 0.00 -9.29
N TRP A 76 0.99 0.62 -10.13
CA TRP A 76 1.08 2.08 -10.19
C TRP A 76 -0.06 2.65 -11.03
N PRO A 77 -0.51 3.90 -10.75
CA PRO A 77 -1.35 4.66 -11.67
C PRO A 77 -0.78 4.63 -13.09
N SER A 78 -1.64 4.41 -14.09
CA SER A 78 -1.26 4.19 -15.49
C SER A 78 -0.47 5.35 -16.11
N GLU A 79 -0.62 6.57 -15.58
CA GLU A 79 0.11 7.74 -16.08
C GLU A 79 1.53 7.88 -15.51
N LEU A 80 1.99 6.94 -14.68
CA LEU A 80 3.35 6.95 -14.13
C LEU A 80 4.27 6.01 -14.88
N SER A 81 5.34 6.57 -15.45
CA SER A 81 6.46 5.78 -15.95
C SER A 81 7.20 5.13 -14.78
N VAL A 82 7.20 3.80 -14.75
CA VAL A 82 7.90 3.02 -13.72
C VAL A 82 9.41 3.18 -13.89
N THR A 83 10.05 3.76 -12.89
CA THR A 83 11.51 3.90 -12.86
C THR A 83 12.18 2.67 -12.22
N LYS A 84 13.48 2.47 -12.47
CA LYS A 84 14.27 1.42 -11.80
C LYS A 84 14.16 1.51 -10.26
N LYS A 85 14.16 2.72 -9.70
CA LYS A 85 13.99 2.94 -8.25
C LYS A 85 12.63 2.48 -7.73
N MET A 86 11.56 2.71 -8.51
CA MET A 86 10.22 2.22 -8.17
C MET A 86 10.14 0.69 -8.24
N ALA A 87 10.83 0.06 -9.18
CA ALA A 87 10.93 -1.40 -9.24
C ALA A 87 11.68 -1.96 -8.01
N THR A 88 12.78 -1.33 -7.59
CA THR A 88 13.49 -1.72 -6.36
C THR A 88 12.63 -1.52 -5.12
N LEU A 89 11.91 -0.40 -5.01
CA LEU A 89 10.96 -0.15 -3.92
C LEU A 89 9.89 -1.24 -3.86
N LYS A 90 9.28 -1.58 -5.01
CA LYS A 90 8.30 -2.66 -5.10
C LYS A 90 8.88 -3.98 -4.57
N LYS A 91 10.10 -4.35 -5.00
CA LYS A 91 10.75 -5.58 -4.52
C LYS A 91 10.95 -5.56 -2.99
N ALA A 92 11.49 -4.47 -2.44
CA ALA A 92 11.72 -4.35 -1.00
C ALA A 92 10.42 -4.40 -0.20
N LEU A 93 9.34 -3.76 -0.68
CA LEU A 93 8.03 -3.83 -0.04
C LEU A 93 7.39 -5.21 -0.15
N ARG A 94 7.63 -5.96 -1.24
CA ARG A 94 7.14 -7.34 -1.39
C ARG A 94 7.78 -8.28 -0.36
N GLU A 95 9.08 -8.16 -0.14
CA GLU A 95 9.77 -8.93 0.90
C GLU A 95 9.19 -8.65 2.29
N VAL A 96 8.82 -7.39 2.58
CA VAL A 96 8.08 -7.04 3.81
C VAL A 96 6.71 -7.69 3.82
N GLU A 97 5.92 -7.50 2.77
CA GLU A 97 4.54 -8.00 2.67
C GLU A 97 4.44 -9.51 2.86
N GLU A 98 5.34 -10.29 2.26
CA GLU A 98 5.36 -11.76 2.36
C GLU A 98 5.37 -12.25 3.82
N ARG A 99 6.05 -11.52 4.72
CA ARG A 99 6.07 -11.86 6.16
C ARG A 99 4.72 -11.67 6.84
N TYR A 100 3.83 -10.86 6.27
CA TYR A 100 2.55 -10.45 6.86
C TYR A 100 1.31 -10.89 6.05
N LEU A 101 1.49 -11.51 4.87
CA LEU A 101 0.38 -11.96 4.01
C LEU A 101 -0.60 -12.90 4.74
N HIS A 102 -0.11 -13.71 5.67
CA HIS A 102 -0.93 -14.62 6.48
C HIS A 102 -1.95 -13.90 7.40
N LEU A 103 -1.83 -12.58 7.56
CA LEU A 103 -2.77 -11.75 8.31
C LEU A 103 -3.90 -11.19 7.43
N LEU A 104 -3.75 -11.25 6.10
CA LEU A 104 -4.79 -10.82 5.18
C LEU A 104 -5.81 -11.95 5.00
N PRO A 105 -7.10 -11.61 4.80
CA PRO A 105 -8.09 -12.60 4.41
C PRO A 105 -7.70 -13.23 3.06
N PRO A 106 -8.10 -14.49 2.80
CA PRO A 106 -7.94 -15.10 1.49
C PRO A 106 -8.46 -14.16 0.40
N GLN A 107 -7.64 -13.94 -0.62
CA GLN A 107 -8.08 -13.27 -1.84
C GLN A 107 -8.62 -14.38 -2.73
N ASP A 108 -9.88 -14.28 -3.17
CA ASP A 108 -10.38 -15.23 -4.17
C ASP A 108 -9.43 -15.26 -5.37
N PRO A 109 -9.13 -16.44 -5.92
CA PRO A 109 -8.39 -16.50 -7.17
C PRO A 109 -9.14 -15.67 -8.23
N PRO A 110 -8.44 -15.01 -9.16
CA PRO A 110 -9.12 -14.36 -10.27
C PRO A 110 -10.00 -15.39 -10.99
N LEU A 111 -11.32 -15.18 -10.93
CA LEU A 111 -12.31 -15.89 -11.76
C LEU A 111 -12.01 -15.64 -13.24
#